data_AF-A0A847BZ89-F1
#
_entry.id   AF-A0A847BZ89-F1
#
_cell.length_a   1.000
_cell.length_b   1.000
_cell.length_c   1.000
_cell.angle_alpha   90.00
_cell.angle_beta   90.00
_cell.angle_gamma   90.00
#
_symmetry.space_group_name_H-M   'P 1'
#
loop_
_entity.id
_entity.type
_entity.pdbx_description
1 polymer ?
#
loop_
_entity_poly.entity_id
_entity_poly.type
_entity_poly.pdbx_seq_one_letter_code
_entity_poly.pdbx_strand_id
1 'polypeptide(L)'
;MTHEPDTNTRLAHLLQSPDPVPMTHTVEEVFGFPSQMPLPGFAPGHPLVPEKSTRFVWSPSLAKDFIEWLSDPHPEPLWISGPTGCGKTESLKNLF
;
A
#
# COMPACT_ATOMS: atom_id res chain seq x y z
N MET A 1 -7.20 -4.53 -26.19
CA MET A 1 -7.92 -5.75 -25.77
C MET A 1 -6.87 -6.68 -25.16
N THR A 2 -6.55 -6.49 -23.89
CA THR A 2 -5.52 -7.29 -23.19
C THR A 2 -6.19 -8.57 -22.69
N HIS A 3 -5.78 -9.72 -23.22
CA HIS A 3 -6.19 -11.02 -22.71
C HIS A 3 -5.70 -11.13 -21.25
N GLU A 4 -6.63 -11.14 -20.29
CA GLU A 4 -6.30 -11.59 -18.93
C GLU A 4 -5.91 -13.08 -18.98
N PRO A 5 -4.82 -13.49 -18.32
CA PRO A 5 -4.43 -14.89 -18.25
C PRO A 5 -5.50 -15.71 -17.51
N ASP A 6 -5.76 -16.93 -18.02
CA ASP A 6 -6.69 -17.90 -17.43
C ASP A 6 -6.38 -18.11 -15.93
N THR A 7 -7.42 -18.11 -15.10
CA THR A 7 -7.37 -18.27 -13.63
C THR A 7 -6.51 -19.46 -13.21
N ASN A 8 -6.54 -20.57 -13.94
CA ASN A 8 -5.72 -21.75 -13.64
C ASN A 8 -4.22 -21.49 -13.83
N THR A 9 -3.87 -20.67 -14.82
CA THR A 9 -2.48 -20.27 -15.07
C THR A 9 -1.99 -19.32 -13.98
N ARG A 10 -2.86 -18.40 -13.50
CA ARG A 10 -2.57 -17.50 -12.38
C ARG A 10 -2.32 -18.27 -11.08
N LEU A 11 -3.16 -19.28 -10.77
CA LEU A 11 -3.00 -20.11 -9.57
C LEU A 11 -1.72 -20.95 -9.62
N ALA A 12 -1.41 -21.56 -10.76
CA ALA A 12 -0.17 -22.31 -10.93
C ALA A 12 1.08 -21.44 -10.71
N HIS A 13 1.06 -20.19 -11.19
CA HIS A 13 2.15 -19.24 -10.98
C HIS A 13 2.29 -18.81 -9.51
N LEU A 14 1.17 -18.64 -8.79
CA LEU A 14 1.19 -18.34 -7.35
C LEU A 14 1.81 -19.48 -6.54
N LEU A 15 1.51 -20.73 -6.91
CA LEU A 15 2.08 -21.92 -6.27
C LEU A 15 3.58 -22.11 -6.54
N GLN A 16 4.13 -21.46 -7.57
CA GLN A 16 5.55 -21.47 -7.90
C GLN A 16 6.31 -20.28 -7.30
N SER A 17 5.61 -19.37 -6.61
CA SER A 17 6.24 -18.20 -6.02
C SER A 17 7.14 -18.64 -4.85
N PRO A 18 8.38 -18.15 -4.77
CA PRO A 18 9.28 -18.50 -3.67
C PRO A 18 8.68 -18.08 -2.34
N ASP A 19 8.88 -18.91 -1.31
CA ASP A 19 8.38 -18.61 0.02
C ASP A 19 9.03 -17.32 0.55
N PRO A 20 8.21 -16.37 1.04
CA PRO A 20 8.72 -15.14 1.60
C PRO A 20 9.54 -15.43 2.87
N VAL A 21 10.78 -14.94 2.91
CA VAL A 21 11.66 -15.02 4.08
C VAL A 21 11.52 -13.73 4.89
N PRO A 22 11.38 -13.80 6.24
CA PRO A 22 11.36 -12.61 7.07
C PRO A 22 12.59 -11.71 6.84
N MET A 23 12.34 -10.42 6.70
CA MET A 23 13.37 -9.40 6.52
C MET A 23 13.04 -8.19 7.39
N THR A 24 14.06 -7.45 7.82
CA THR A 24 13.87 -6.15 8.48
C THR A 24 14.17 -5.04 7.50
N HIS A 25 13.26 -4.07 7.43
CA HIS A 25 13.43 -2.82 6.70
C HIS A 25 13.43 -1.65 7.69
N THR A 26 13.70 -0.45 7.20
CA THR A 26 13.43 0.80 7.91
C THR A 26 12.20 1.51 7.34
N VAL A 27 11.60 2.39 8.14
CA VAL A 27 10.55 3.32 7.65
C VAL A 27 11.04 4.12 6.45
N GLU A 28 12.29 4.57 6.47
CA GLU A 28 12.90 5.33 5.38
C GLU A 28 12.99 4.51 4.08
N GLU A 29 13.47 3.27 4.12
CA GLU A 29 13.57 2.41 2.94
C GLU A 29 12.20 2.10 2.29
N VAL A 30 11.17 1.88 3.10
CA VAL A 30 9.85 1.43 2.59
C VAL A 30 8.96 2.61 2.19
N PHE A 31 9.06 3.71 2.92
CA PHE A 31 8.12 4.83 2.84
C PHE A 31 8.77 6.17 2.48
N GLY A 32 10.10 6.29 2.51
CA GLY A 32 10.81 7.52 2.17
C GLY A 32 10.81 8.59 3.26
N PHE A 33 10.28 8.31 4.45
CA PHE A 33 10.29 9.24 5.58
C PHE A 33 11.56 9.08 6.41
N PRO A 34 12.26 10.17 6.80
CA PRO A 34 13.49 10.08 7.61
C PRO A 34 13.25 9.38 8.95
N SER A 35 13.54 8.08 9.03
CA SER A 35 13.31 7.27 10.21
C SER A 35 13.99 5.92 10.09
N GLN A 36 14.86 5.63 11.07
CA GLN A 36 15.55 4.35 11.23
C GLN A 36 14.74 3.34 12.05
N MET A 37 13.45 3.61 12.25
CA MET A 37 12.56 2.68 12.95
C MET A 37 12.47 1.35 12.17
N PRO A 38 12.75 0.20 12.82
CA PRO A 38 12.70 -1.09 12.17
C PRO A 38 11.27 -1.50 11.86
N LEU A 39 11.06 -2.02 10.66
CA LEU A 39 9.80 -2.58 10.18
C LEU A 39 10.00 -4.05 9.82
N PRO A 40 9.25 -4.97 10.45
CA PRO A 40 9.22 -6.36 10.02
C PRO A 40 8.56 -6.47 8.64
N GLY A 41 9.17 -7.24 7.75
CA GLY A 41 8.70 -7.48 6.39
C GLY A 41 9.13 -8.84 5.87
N PHE A 42 8.96 -9.04 4.56
CA PHE A 42 9.26 -10.30 3.89
C PHE A 42 9.82 -10.04 2.49
N ALA A 43 10.75 -10.90 2.04
CA ALA A 43 11.31 -10.87 0.70
C ALA A 43 11.41 -12.29 0.09
N PRO A 44 11.20 -12.46 -1.23
CA PRO A 44 10.76 -11.43 -2.19
C PRO A 44 9.27 -11.08 -2.01
N GLY A 45 8.84 -9.97 -2.61
CA GLY A 45 7.43 -9.55 -2.57
C GLY A 45 6.48 -10.59 -3.17
N HIS A 46 5.25 -10.67 -2.65
CA HIS A 46 4.26 -11.66 -3.09
C HIS A 46 3.48 -11.16 -4.33
N PRO A 47 3.20 -11.99 -5.35
CA PRO A 47 2.55 -11.54 -6.59
C PRO A 47 1.10 -11.02 -6.44
N LEU A 48 0.44 -11.32 -5.31
CA LEU A 48 -0.87 -10.76 -4.96
C LEU A 48 -0.80 -9.38 -4.30
N VAL A 49 0.39 -8.91 -3.93
CA VAL A 49 0.56 -7.53 -3.47
C VAL A 49 0.43 -6.64 -4.70
N PRO A 50 -0.52 -5.69 -4.72
CA PRO A 50 -0.67 -4.79 -5.85
C PRO A 50 0.63 -4.03 -6.12
N GLU A 51 1.00 -3.91 -7.40
CA GLU A 51 2.11 -3.04 -7.80
C GLU A 51 1.77 -1.57 -7.52
N LYS A 52 2.78 -0.80 -7.10
CA LYS A 52 2.63 0.65 -6.96
C LYS A 52 2.37 1.26 -8.35
N SER A 53 1.27 1.97 -8.49
CA SER A 53 0.91 2.67 -9.73
C SER A 53 0.89 4.17 -9.49
N THR A 54 1.67 4.91 -10.27
CA THR A 54 1.64 6.39 -10.30
C THR A 54 0.32 6.95 -10.83
N ARG A 55 -0.58 6.08 -11.31
CA ARG A 55 -1.91 6.42 -11.83
C ARG A 55 -3.03 5.97 -10.89
N PHE A 56 -2.72 5.59 -9.66
CA PHE A 56 -3.75 5.19 -8.70
C PHE A 56 -4.68 6.38 -8.40
N VAL A 57 -5.97 6.22 -8.69
CA VAL A 57 -6.98 7.25 -8.45
C VAL A 57 -7.71 6.91 -7.15
N TRP A 58 -7.60 7.80 -6.18
CA TRP A 58 -8.31 7.73 -4.91
C TRP A 58 -9.81 7.91 -5.09
N SER A 59 -10.62 7.31 -4.21
CA SER A 59 -12.03 7.63 -4.20
C SER A 59 -12.20 9.13 -3.86
N PRO A 60 -13.08 9.86 -4.57
CA PRO A 60 -13.27 11.29 -4.29
C PRO A 60 -13.69 11.57 -2.84
N SER A 61 -14.42 10.65 -2.21
CA SER A 61 -14.81 10.78 -0.80
C SER A 61 -13.61 10.76 0.13
N LEU A 62 -12.69 9.80 -0.05
CA LEU A 62 -11.52 9.67 0.80
C LEU A 62 -10.56 10.85 0.60
N ALA A 63 -10.38 11.32 -0.63
CA ALA A 63 -9.57 12.50 -0.92
C ALA A 63 -10.14 13.76 -0.25
N LYS A 64 -11.47 13.92 -0.23
CA LYS A 64 -12.14 15.05 0.40
C LYS A 64 -11.89 15.08 1.92
N ASP A 65 -12.01 13.95 2.60
CA ASP A 65 -11.81 13.86 4.06
C ASP A 65 -10.38 14.28 4.45
N PHE A 66 -9.39 13.90 3.64
CA PHE A 66 -8.00 14.34 3.84
C PHE A 66 -7.81 15.84 3.59
N ILE A 67 -8.41 16.38 2.52
CA ILE A 67 -8.31 17.82 2.22
C ILE A 67 -8.95 18.65 3.34
N GLU A 68 -10.12 18.22 3.83
CA GLU A 68 -10.81 18.88 4.93
C GLU A 68 -9.95 18.87 6.20
N TRP A 69 -9.40 17.71 6.56
CA TRP A 69 -8.50 17.57 7.71
C TRP A 69 -7.23 18.44 7.59
N LEU A 70 -6.60 18.47 6.40
CA LEU A 70 -5.41 19.31 6.15
C LEU A 70 -5.70 20.81 6.13
N SER A 71 -6.95 21.20 5.83
CA SER A 71 -7.35 22.61 5.75
C SER A 71 -7.74 23.18 7.11
N ASP A 72 -7.90 22.35 8.14
CA ASP A 72 -8.20 22.79 9.50
C ASP A 72 -6.95 23.46 10.11
N PRO A 73 -7.04 24.71 10.61
CA PRO A 73 -5.93 25.36 11.31
C PRO A 73 -5.55 24.67 12.63
N HIS A 74 -6.44 23.85 13.21
CA HIS A 74 -6.24 23.13 14.47
C HIS A 74 -6.73 21.67 14.37
N PRO A 75 -6.10 20.83 13.53
CA PRO A 75 -6.62 19.50 13.24
C PRO A 75 -6.45 18.56 14.44
N GLU A 76 -7.55 17.94 14.86
CA GLU A 76 -7.52 16.79 15.76
C GLU A 76 -6.97 15.54 15.05
N PRO A 77 -6.43 14.52 15.76
CA PRO A 77 -5.89 13.31 15.13
C PRO A 77 -6.90 12.59 14.21
N LEU A 78 -6.49 12.30 12.97
CA LEU A 78 -7.33 11.60 11.99
C LEU A 78 -7.29 10.07 12.17
N TRP A 79 -8.44 9.45 12.40
CA TRP A 79 -8.60 8.00 12.48
C TRP A 79 -9.15 7.41 11.18
N ILE A 80 -8.37 6.54 10.52
CA ILE A 80 -8.76 5.90 9.25
C ILE A 80 -9.01 4.41 9.48
N SER A 81 -10.21 3.94 9.16
CA SER A 81 -10.61 2.54 9.34
C SER A 81 -11.09 1.88 8.05
N GLY A 82 -11.07 0.55 8.00
CA GLY A 82 -11.51 -0.26 6.85
C GLY A 82 -10.76 -1.59 6.76
N PRO A 83 -11.18 -2.51 5.87
CA PRO A 83 -10.56 -3.83 5.71
C PRO A 83 -9.05 -3.77 5.40
N THR A 84 -8.30 -4.80 5.75
CA THR A 84 -6.88 -4.90 5.36
C THR A 84 -6.74 -4.88 3.83
N GLY A 85 -5.73 -4.18 3.31
CA GLY A 85 -5.48 -4.07 1.87
C GLY A 85 -6.34 -3.02 1.13
N CYS A 86 -7.20 -2.27 1.81
CA CYS A 86 -8.06 -1.25 1.16
C CYS A 86 -7.35 0.10 0.86
N GLY A 87 -6.01 0.15 0.91
CA GLY A 87 -5.24 1.34 0.52
C GLY A 87 -4.94 2.38 1.62
N LYS A 88 -5.36 2.19 2.88
CA LYS A 88 -5.17 3.19 3.97
C LYS A 88 -3.76 3.78 4.04
N THR A 89 -2.73 2.94 4.17
CA THR A 89 -1.33 3.35 4.25
C THR A 89 -0.84 4.05 2.97
N GLU A 90 -1.34 3.61 1.81
CA GLU A 90 -0.96 4.21 0.53
C GLU A 90 -1.57 5.62 0.36
N SER A 91 -2.71 5.90 1.00
CA SER A 91 -3.37 7.23 0.96
C SER A 91 -2.50 8.29 1.61
N LEU A 92 -1.91 7.95 2.75
CA LEU A 92 -1.01 8.83 3.47
C LEU A 92 0.23 9.18 2.64
N LYS A 93 0.81 8.21 1.92
CA LYS A 93 2.00 8.44 1.09
C LYS A 93 1.75 9.25 -0.17
N ASN A 94 0.52 9.30 -0.67
CA ASN A 94 0.20 10.12 -1.84
C ASN A 94 -0.21 11.54 -1.44
N LEU A 95 -0.47 11.77 -0.14
CA LEU A 95 -0.83 13.06 0.40
C LEU A 95 0.39 13.88 0.85
N PHE A 96 1.45 13.20 1.32
CA PHE A 96 2.72 13.78 1.78
C PHE A 96 3.87 13.38 0.84
#